data_AF-A0A8E3MFP9-F1
#
_entry.id   AF-A0A8E3MFP9-F1
#
_cell.length_a   1.000
_cell.length_b   1.000
_cell.length_c   1.000
_cell.angle_alpha   90.00
_cell.angle_beta   90.00
_cell.angle_gamma   90.00
#
_symmetry.space_group_name_H-M   'P 1'
#
loop_
_entity.id
_entity.type
_entity.pdbx_description
1 polymer ?
#
loop_
_entity_poly.entity_id
_entity_poly.type
_entity_poly.pdbx_seq_one_letter_code
_entity_poly.pdbx_strand_id
1 'polypeptide(L)'
;MNEKLLYAVIGVAILHNGKRYEVGDTLELTQEEAENIALYVELTESAKEKLAQQQRQAEEEKRQAEEAQRKKEEKQRKSNTDKNTDETTA
;
A
#
# COMPACT_ATOMS: atom_id res chain seq x y z
N MET A 1 1.41 -11.19 3.01
CA MET A 1 0.81 -11.83 1.82
C MET A 1 1.57 -11.28 0.63
N ASN A 2 2.09 -12.13 -0.24
CA ASN A 2 2.70 -11.67 -1.49
C ASN A 2 1.54 -11.39 -2.44
N GLU A 3 1.04 -10.15 -2.39
CA GLU A 3 -0.06 -9.75 -3.26
C GLU A 3 0.34 -9.92 -4.72
N LYS A 4 -0.56 -10.53 -5.49
CA LYS A 4 -0.39 -10.69 -6.93
C LYS A 4 -1.13 -9.58 -7.67
N LEU A 5 -0.47 -9.07 -8.70
CA LEU A 5 -1.03 -8.12 -9.65
C LEU A 5 -1.01 -8.72 -11.06
N LEU A 6 -1.85 -8.18 -11.92
CA LEU A 6 -1.94 -8.61 -13.31
C LEU A 6 -0.86 -7.90 -14.12
N TYR A 7 -0.07 -8.68 -14.84
CA TYR A 7 0.91 -8.19 -15.79
C TYR A 7 0.59 -8.70 -17.19
N ALA A 8 0.91 -7.91 -18.22
CA ALA A 8 0.88 -8.32 -19.61
C ALA A 8 2.29 -8.71 -20.06
N VAL A 9 2.41 -9.78 -20.85
CA VAL A 9 3.67 -10.18 -21.48
C VAL A 9 3.99 -9.24 -22.64
N ILE A 10 5.24 -8.75 -22.68
CA ILE A 10 5.74 -7.85 -23.72
C ILE A 10 7.01 -8.39 -24.37
N GLY A 11 7.23 -8.00 -25.62
CA GLY A 11 8.45 -8.33 -26.39
C GLY A 11 8.47 -9.77 -26.92
N VAL A 12 8.52 -10.78 -26.03
CA VAL A 12 8.60 -12.21 -26.40
C VAL A 12 7.73 -13.08 -25.50
N ALA A 13 7.37 -14.28 -25.98
CA ALA A 13 6.68 -15.27 -25.18
C ALA A 13 7.53 -15.74 -23.98
N ILE A 14 6.88 -16.01 -22.85
CA ILE A 14 7.53 -16.45 -21.61
C ILE A 14 6.96 -17.78 -21.11
N LEU A 15 7.79 -18.56 -20.42
CA LEU A 15 7.38 -19.75 -19.69
C LEU A 15 7.37 -19.42 -18.20
N HIS A 16 6.20 -19.48 -17.56
CA HIS A 16 6.04 -19.22 -16.14
C HIS A 16 5.17 -20.30 -15.50
N ASN A 17 5.66 -20.89 -14.41
CA ASN A 17 4.98 -21.97 -13.67
C ASN A 17 4.49 -23.13 -14.56
N GLY A 18 5.30 -23.53 -15.55
CA GLY A 18 4.99 -24.62 -16.47
C GLY A 18 3.97 -24.28 -17.56
N LYS A 19 3.48 -23.05 -17.62
CA LYS A 19 2.59 -22.55 -18.69
C LYS A 19 3.30 -21.52 -19.56
N ARG A 20 3.13 -21.64 -20.87
CA ARG A 20 3.61 -20.67 -21.85
C ARG A 20 2.57 -19.56 -22.03
N TYR A 21 3.04 -18.32 -22.02
CA TYR A 21 2.26 -17.11 -22.24
C TYR A 21 2.84 -16.38 -23.46
N GLU A 22 1.98 -16.01 -24.40
CA GLU A 22 2.34 -15.26 -25.60
C GLU A 22 2.33 -13.75 -25.33
N VAL A 23 2.92 -12.95 -26.23
CA VAL A 23 2.90 -11.49 -26.11
C VAL A 23 1.46 -10.97 -26.10
N GLY A 24 1.13 -10.13 -25.12
CA GLY A 24 -0.21 -9.63 -24.87
C GLY A 24 -1.05 -10.50 -23.92
N ASP A 25 -0.65 -11.75 -23.65
CA ASP A 25 -1.30 -12.54 -22.61
C ASP A 25 -1.07 -11.92 -21.24
N THR A 26 -2.01 -12.16 -20.33
CA THR A 26 -1.89 -11.71 -18.95
C THR A 26 -1.61 -12.85 -17.99
N LEU A 27 -0.84 -12.54 -16.95
CA LEU A 27 -0.50 -13.47 -15.88
C LEU A 27 -0.43 -12.74 -14.52
N GLU A 28 -0.66 -13.50 -13.45
CA GLU A 28 -0.59 -13.00 -12.09
C GLU A 28 0.80 -13.22 -11.50
N LEU A 29 1.45 -12.13 -11.12
CA LEU A 29 2.78 -12.15 -10.53
C LEU A 29 2.76 -11.42 -9.21
N THR A 30 3.51 -11.93 -8.25
CA THR A 30 3.97 -11.15 -7.11
C THR A 30 4.95 -10.08 -7.58
N GLN A 31 5.16 -9.05 -6.75
CA GLN A 31 6.14 -8.00 -7.06
C GLN A 31 7.54 -8.58 -7.32
N GLU A 32 7.99 -9.51 -6.48
CA GLU A 32 9.30 -10.17 -6.62
C GLU A 32 9.40 -10.98 -7.93
N GLU A 33 8.36 -11.76 -8.27
CA GLU A 33 8.32 -12.49 -9.55
C GLU A 33 8.38 -11.52 -10.74
N ALA A 34 7.63 -10.42 -10.70
CA ALA A 34 7.62 -9.42 -11.76
C ALA A 34 8.97 -8.69 -11.90
N GLU A 35 9.64 -8.35 -10.80
CA GLU A 35 10.97 -7.74 -10.79
C GLU A 35 12.00 -8.66 -11.47
N ASN A 36 11.93 -9.97 -11.22
CA ASN A 36 12.83 -10.95 -11.83
C ASN A 36 12.68 -11.05 -13.36
N ILE A 37 11.51 -10.72 -13.91
CA ILE A 37 11.24 -10.76 -15.36
C ILE A 37 10.79 -9.41 -15.92
N ALA A 38 11.18 -8.29 -15.28
CA ALA A 38 10.66 -6.95 -15.58
C ALA A 38 10.91 -6.47 -17.02
N LEU A 39 11.84 -7.08 -17.75
CA LEU A 39 12.07 -6.79 -19.16
C LEU A 39 10.98 -7.37 -20.09
N TYR A 40 10.19 -8.32 -19.61
CA TYR A 40 9.24 -9.10 -20.40
C TYR A 40 7.80 -8.94 -19.95
N VAL A 41 7.56 -8.14 -18.90
CA VAL A 41 6.22 -7.93 -18.38
C VAL A 41 6.01 -6.47 -17.99
N GLU A 42 4.78 -6.01 -18.13
CA GLU A 42 4.35 -4.70 -17.64
C GLU A 42 3.03 -4.81 -16.88
N LEU A 43 2.81 -3.94 -15.88
CA LEU A 43 1.52 -3.88 -15.20
C LEU A 43 0.43 -3.53 -16.21
N THR A 44 -0.70 -4.24 -16.15
CA THR A 44 -1.88 -3.82 -16.90
C THR A 44 -2.45 -2.53 -16.32
N GLU A 45 -3.21 -1.77 -17.12
CA GLU A 45 -3.85 -0.54 -16.64
C GLU A 45 -4.75 -0.79 -15.41
N SER A 46 -5.52 -1.87 -15.43
CA SER A 46 -6.34 -2.29 -14.28
C SER A 46 -5.51 -2.59 -13.03
N ALA A 47 -4.33 -3.20 -13.18
CA ALA A 47 -3.44 -3.47 -12.07
C ALA A 47 -2.77 -2.20 -11.54
N LYS A 48 -2.42 -1.24 -12.41
CA LYS A 48 -1.94 0.09 -12.01
C LYS A 48 -2.99 0.85 -11.20
N GLU A 49 -4.25 0.84 -11.65
CA GLU A 49 -5.37 1.46 -10.94
C GLU A 49 -5.58 0.83 -9.56
N LYS A 50 -5.55 -0.50 -9.48
CA LYS A 50 -5.66 -1.23 -8.21
C LYS A 50 -4.54 -0.86 -7.24
N LEU A 51 -3.28 -0.86 -7.71
CA LEU A 51 -2.13 -0.48 -6.89
C LEU A 51 -2.25 0.97 -6.39
N ALA A 52 -2.64 1.90 -7.26
CA ALA A 52 -2.84 3.29 -6.88
C ALA A 52 -3.98 3.46 -5.86
N GLN A 53 -5.06 2.68 -5.97
CA GLN A 53 -6.15 2.70 -4.99
C GLN A 53 -5.70 2.18 -3.62
N GLN A 54 -4.91 1.11 -3.58
CA GLN A 54 -4.37 0.56 -2.35
C GLN A 54 -3.43 1.54 -1.65
N GLN A 55 -2.58 2.22 -2.41
CA GLN A 55 -1.72 3.27 -1.87
C GLN A 55 -2.54 4.41 -1.24
N ARG A 56 -3.59 4.89 -1.93
CA ARG A 56 -4.49 5.92 -1.39
C ARG A 56 -5.18 5.46 -0.11
N GLN A 57 -5.63 4.21 -0.04
CA GLN A 57 -6.27 3.65 1.16
C GLN A 57 -5.28 3.55 2.32
N ALA A 58 -4.06 3.05 2.08
CA ALA A 58 -3.02 2.94 3.09
C ALA A 58 -2.59 4.32 3.63
N GLU A 59 -2.47 5.34 2.76
CA GLU A 59 -2.19 6.71 3.17
C GLU A 59 -3.32 7.31 4.01
N GLU A 60 -4.57 7.06 3.62
CA GLU A 60 -5.75 7.51 4.37
C GLU A 60 -5.81 6.87 5.77
N GLU A 61 -5.60 5.56 5.86
CA GLU A 61 -5.55 4.83 7.14
C GLU A 61 -4.45 5.37 8.04
N LYS A 62 -3.26 5.64 7.49
CA LYS A 62 -2.15 6.24 8.23
C LYS A 62 -2.52 7.63 8.74
N ARG A 63 -3.15 8.47 7.90
CA ARG A 63 -3.60 9.81 8.29
C ARG A 63 -4.61 9.76 9.43
N GLN A 64 -5.59 8.86 9.35
CA GLN A 64 -6.60 8.69 10.40
C GLN A 64 -5.98 8.20 11.72
N ALA A 65 -5.01 7.29 11.66
CA ALA A 65 -4.27 6.83 12.84
C ALA A 65 -3.48 7.98 13.50
N GLU A 66 -2.78 8.79 12.70
CA GLU A 66 -2.05 9.97 13.19
C GLU A 66 -2.99 11.01 13.81
N GLU A 67 -4.14 11.31 13.18
CA GLU A 67 -5.12 12.25 13.72
C GLU A 67 -5.73 11.74 15.03
N ALA A 68 -6.04 10.44 15.11
CA ALA A 68 -6.54 9.81 16.33
C ALA A 68 -5.51 9.89 17.46
N GLN A 69 -4.22 9.71 17.17
CA GLN A 69 -3.15 9.86 18.14
C GLN A 69 -3.02 11.31 18.62
N ARG A 70 -3.00 12.29 17.71
CA ARG A 70 -2.95 13.72 18.07
C ARG A 70 -4.11 14.13 18.97
N LYS A 71 -5.34 13.68 18.67
CA LYS A 71 -6.53 13.94 19.50
C LYS A 71 -6.40 13.33 20.91
N LYS A 72 -5.77 12.17 21.05
CA LYS A 72 -5.50 11.56 22.37
C LYS A 72 -4.46 12.37 23.15
N GLU A 73 -3.36 12.76 22.50
CA GLU A 73 -2.30 13.56 23.13
C GLU A 73 -2.81 14.94 23.57
N GLU A 74 -3.65 15.60 22.75
CA GLU A 74 -4.24 16.89 23.11
C GLU A 74 -5.17 16.78 24.33
N LYS A 75 -6.00 15.73 24.41
CA LYS A 75 -6.84 15.47 25.58
C LYS A 75 -6.02 15.25 26.85
N GLN A 76 -4.92 14.50 26.76
CA GLN A 76 -4.01 14.28 27.89
C GLN A 76 -3.33 15.58 28.35
N ARG A 77 -2.87 16.42 27.42
CA ARG A 77 -2.29 17.73 27.74
C ARG A 77 -3.28 18.62 28.47
N LYS A 78 -4.51 18.75 27.97
CA LYS A 78 -5.56 19.55 28.63
C LYS A 78 -5.87 19.03 30.03
N SER A 79 -6.01 17.71 30.21
CA SER A 79 -6.26 17.14 31.55
C SER A 79 -5.11 17.33 32.55
N ASN A 80 -3.85 17.42 32.09
CA ASN A 80 -2.71 17.67 32.96
C ASN A 80 -2.56 19.16 33.30
N THR A 81 -2.89 20.06 32.37
CA THR A 81 -2.92 21.50 32.63
C THR A 81 -3.96 21.84 33.68
N ASP A 82 -5.18 21.30 33.57
CA ASP A 82 -6.27 21.58 34.52
C ASP A 82 -5.93 21.10 35.95
N LYS A 83 -5.20 19.98 36.09
CA LYS A 83 -4.75 19.46 37.41
C LYS A 83 -3.65 20.31 38.05
N ASN A 84 -2.72 20.86 37.27
CA ASN A 84 -1.63 21.69 37.81
C ASN A 84 -2.09 23.09 38.23
N THR A 85 -3.15 23.63 37.61
CA THR A 85 -3.73 24.92 38.01
C THR A 85 -4.49 24.87 39.34
N ASP A 86 -5.00 23.70 39.75
CA ASP A 86 -5.75 23.56 41.01
C ASP A 86 -4.82 23.43 42.23
N GLU A 87 -3.63 22.85 42.08
CA GLU A 87 -2.67 22.66 43.20
C GLU A 87 -1.82 23.91 43.52
N THR A 88 -1.79 24.94 42.66
CA THR A 88 -0.92 26.13 42.86
C THR A 88 -1.66 27.32 43.48
N THR A 89 -2.94 27.18 43.86
CA THR A 89 -3.77 28.29 44.35
C THR A 89 -4.36 28.09 45.75
N ALA A 90 -3.89 27.10 46.52
CA ALA A 90 -4.35 26.80 47.88
C ALA A 90 -3.34 27.23 48.96
#